data_AF-A0A524I490-F1
#
_entry.id   AF-A0A524I490-F1
#
_cell.length_a   1.000
_cell.length_b   1.000
_cell.length_c   1.000
_cell.angle_alpha   90.00
_cell.angle_beta   90.00
_cell.angle_gamma   90.00
#
_symmetry.space_group_name_H-M   'P 1'
#
loop_
_entity.id
_entity.type
_entity.pdbx_description
1 polymer ?
#
loop_
_entity_poly.entity_id
_entity_poly.type
_entity_poly.pdbx_seq_one_letter_code
_entity_poly.pdbx_strand_id
1 'polypeptide(L)'
;PLYPDVRSYKEDRWYSLSSEDEAHRRVSVSATVAAGTWLARNGGGTLVLHTGFPAENWYPKRWGAFLGSLNELLVEVPGNVRFAVENTPLPSGRVEIIMDIADRYPADRVGACLDLGHANIEDGVRKAIRESAPRLIHVHAADNHGERDDHLVPGRGSIAWNEVFAGLREIGFPGPFTVELRDYTRGDDPRYGSFEEILSECCSALKQFAGEGR
;
A
#
# COMPACT_ATOMS: atom_id res chain seq x y z
N PRO A 1 2.01 5.83 -4.19
CA PRO A 1 2.90 6.21 -5.31
C PRO A 1 4.10 7.03 -4.83
N LEU A 2 5.25 6.98 -5.52
CA LEU A 2 6.37 7.88 -5.21
C LEU A 2 6.15 9.24 -5.90
N TYR A 3 6.45 10.31 -5.17
CA TYR A 3 6.31 11.67 -5.66
C TYR A 3 7.68 12.38 -5.66
N PRO A 4 7.98 13.21 -6.68
CA PRO A 4 9.22 13.98 -6.70
C PRO A 4 9.31 15.00 -5.56
N ASP A 5 8.19 15.67 -5.26
CA ASP A 5 8.09 16.67 -4.19
C ASP A 5 6.60 16.85 -3.80
N VAL A 6 6.30 16.64 -2.52
CA VAL A 6 4.96 16.81 -1.94
C VAL A 6 4.42 18.25 -2.04
N ARG A 7 5.30 19.26 -2.11
CA ARG A 7 4.95 20.68 -2.21
C ARG A 7 4.55 21.09 -3.63
N SER A 8 4.95 20.31 -4.63
CA SER A 8 4.66 20.58 -6.04
C SER A 8 3.74 19.53 -6.66
N TYR A 9 3.05 18.76 -5.82
CA TYR A 9 2.10 17.74 -6.22
C TYR A 9 1.03 18.36 -7.12
N LYS A 10 1.10 18.02 -8.41
CA LYS A 10 0.05 18.23 -9.40
C LYS A 10 -0.36 16.85 -9.91
N GLU A 11 -1.62 16.71 -10.31
CA GLU A 11 -2.19 15.46 -10.81
C GLU A 11 -1.41 14.83 -11.98
N ASP A 12 -0.45 15.53 -12.61
CA ASP A 12 0.30 15.02 -13.76
C ASP A 12 1.78 14.66 -13.49
N ARG A 13 2.27 14.68 -12.23
CA ARG A 13 3.72 14.54 -11.94
C ARG A 13 4.10 13.46 -10.92
N TRP A 14 3.32 12.40 -10.75
CA TRP A 14 3.76 11.25 -9.95
C TRP A 14 4.71 10.34 -10.74
N TYR A 15 5.53 9.54 -10.05
CA TYR A 15 6.29 8.48 -10.70
C TYR A 15 5.39 7.28 -11.00
N SER A 16 5.40 6.80 -12.24
CA SER A 16 4.59 5.66 -12.70
C SER A 16 5.46 4.55 -13.27
N LEU A 17 5.46 3.41 -12.58
CA LEU A 17 6.13 2.18 -13.03
C LEU A 17 5.41 1.51 -14.21
N SER A 18 4.17 1.92 -14.51
CA SER A 18 3.34 1.41 -15.60
C SER A 18 3.16 2.41 -16.74
N SER A 19 3.96 3.48 -16.78
CA SER A 19 3.84 4.53 -17.80
C SER A 19 4.12 3.98 -19.20
N GLU A 20 3.31 4.40 -20.18
CA GLU A 20 3.55 4.12 -21.61
C GLU A 20 4.62 5.04 -22.20
N ASP A 21 4.83 6.21 -21.60
CA ASP A 21 6.01 7.02 -21.87
C ASP A 21 7.22 6.36 -21.18
N GLU A 22 8.07 5.74 -22.00
CA GLU A 22 9.28 5.04 -21.58
C GLU A 22 10.27 5.96 -20.85
N ALA A 23 10.38 7.23 -21.23
CA ALA A 23 11.26 8.17 -20.55
C ALA A 23 10.76 8.42 -19.12
N HIS A 24 9.45 8.62 -18.97
CA HIS A 24 8.83 8.75 -17.66
C HIS A 24 8.92 7.47 -16.82
N ARG A 25 8.73 6.30 -17.44
CA ARG A 25 8.85 4.99 -16.79
C ARG A 25 10.26 4.78 -16.24
N ARG A 26 11.31 5.04 -17.05
CA ARG A 26 12.72 4.91 -16.64
C ARG A 26 13.10 5.83 -15.49
N VAL A 27 12.62 7.08 -15.52
CA VAL A 27 12.82 8.01 -14.39
C VAL A 27 12.12 7.48 -13.13
N SER A 28 10.94 6.89 -13.27
CA SER A 28 10.18 6.31 -12.16
C SER A 28 10.86 5.07 -11.56
N VAL A 29 11.41 4.20 -12.42
CA VAL A 29 12.26 3.06 -11.99
C VAL A 29 13.48 3.59 -11.25
N SER A 30 14.19 4.57 -11.82
CA SER A 30 15.40 5.14 -11.22
C SER A 30 15.14 5.74 -9.83
N ALA A 31 14.03 6.47 -9.66
CA ALA A 31 13.60 7.00 -8.37
C ALA A 31 13.29 5.88 -7.36
N THR A 32 12.63 4.82 -7.81
CA THR A 32 12.29 3.66 -6.98
C THR A 32 13.55 2.87 -6.58
N VAL A 33 14.53 2.72 -7.48
CA VAL A 33 15.85 2.14 -7.18
C VAL A 33 16.58 2.96 -6.12
N ALA A 34 16.57 4.28 -6.24
CA ALA A 34 17.19 5.16 -5.25
C ALA A 34 16.54 5.00 -3.86
N ALA A 35 15.21 4.97 -3.80
CA ALA A 35 14.47 4.72 -2.56
C ALA A 35 14.76 3.34 -1.96
N GLY A 36 14.76 2.30 -2.79
CA GLY A 36 15.06 0.92 -2.35
C GLY A 36 16.50 0.76 -1.86
N THR A 37 17.45 1.36 -2.56
CA THR A 37 18.87 1.37 -2.15
C THR A 37 19.05 2.11 -0.82
N TRP A 38 18.33 3.22 -0.62
CA TRP A 38 18.36 3.95 0.64
C TRP A 38 17.77 3.10 1.77
N LEU A 39 16.60 2.48 1.57
CA LEU A 39 15.97 1.57 2.54
C LEU A 39 16.90 0.43 2.93
N ALA A 40 17.50 -0.24 1.93
CA ALA A 40 18.42 -1.35 2.12
C ALA A 40 19.61 -1.01 3.04
N ARG A 41 20.07 0.25 3.01
CA ARG A 41 21.21 0.74 3.81
C ARG A 41 20.80 1.27 5.18
N ASN A 42 19.52 1.52 5.41
CA ASN A 42 18.99 2.14 6.63
C ASN A 42 18.05 1.21 7.42
N GLY A 43 18.14 -0.11 7.19
CA GLY A 43 17.39 -1.12 7.95
C GLY A 43 15.93 -1.29 7.55
N GLY A 44 15.48 -0.66 6.47
CA GLY A 44 14.17 -0.89 5.89
C GLY A 44 14.15 -2.14 4.99
N GLY A 45 12.99 -2.80 4.90
CA GLY A 45 12.88 -4.09 4.21
C GLY A 45 11.75 -4.21 3.19
N THR A 46 10.86 -3.22 3.07
CA THR A 46 9.70 -3.28 2.17
C THR A 46 9.49 -1.96 1.44
N LEU A 47 9.29 -2.03 0.12
CA LEU A 47 8.83 -0.95 -0.74
C LEU A 47 7.43 -1.26 -1.26
N VAL A 48 6.47 -0.37 -0.98
CA VAL A 48 5.10 -0.51 -1.49
C VAL A 48 5.00 0.09 -2.90
N LEU A 49 4.50 -0.71 -3.84
CA LEU A 49 4.38 -0.37 -5.25
C LEU A 49 2.92 -0.31 -5.67
N HIS A 50 2.60 0.62 -6.56
CA HIS A 50 1.26 0.80 -7.10
C HIS A 50 1.28 0.46 -8.58
N THR A 51 0.30 -0.30 -9.05
CA THR A 51 0.12 -0.63 -10.46
C THR A 51 -0.30 0.60 -11.26
N GLY A 52 -1.36 1.31 -10.86
CA GLY A 52 -1.68 2.67 -11.33
C GLY A 52 -2.09 2.80 -12.79
N PHE A 53 -3.09 2.04 -13.26
CA PHE A 53 -3.67 2.20 -14.60
C PHE A 53 -5.17 1.91 -14.71
N PRO A 54 -5.91 2.62 -15.59
CA PRO A 54 -7.33 2.36 -15.87
C PRO A 54 -7.51 1.07 -16.68
N ALA A 55 -8.67 0.41 -16.54
CA ALA A 55 -9.01 -0.83 -17.26
C ALA A 55 -8.89 -0.70 -18.78
N GLU A 56 -9.13 0.49 -19.31
CA GLU A 56 -9.15 0.81 -20.74
C GLU A 56 -7.76 0.61 -21.39
N ASN A 57 -6.67 0.70 -20.59
CA ASN A 57 -5.27 0.56 -21.03
C ASN A 57 -4.57 -0.65 -20.39
N TRP A 58 -5.35 -1.63 -19.94
CA TRP A 58 -4.92 -2.78 -19.16
C TRP A 58 -3.82 -3.61 -19.83
N TYR A 59 -4.10 -4.11 -21.04
CA TYR A 59 -3.28 -5.14 -21.68
C TYR A 59 -3.11 -4.89 -23.18
N PRO A 60 -1.92 -5.13 -23.76
CA PRO A 60 -0.69 -5.60 -23.10
C PRO A 60 0.19 -4.47 -22.53
N LYS A 61 -0.14 -3.20 -22.79
CA LYS A 61 0.83 -2.09 -22.67
C LYS A 61 1.23 -1.77 -21.23
N ARG A 62 0.31 -1.29 -20.40
CA ARG A 62 0.64 -0.80 -19.04
C ARG A 62 0.98 -1.93 -18.08
N TRP A 63 0.31 -3.06 -18.21
CA TRP A 63 0.68 -4.29 -17.52
C TRP A 63 2.11 -4.73 -17.84
N GLY A 64 2.44 -4.84 -19.12
CA GLY A 64 3.78 -5.20 -19.57
C GLY A 64 4.83 -4.21 -19.10
N ALA A 65 4.53 -2.91 -19.13
CA ALA A 65 5.39 -1.85 -18.60
C ALA A 65 5.65 -2.02 -17.10
N PHE A 66 4.60 -2.30 -16.30
CA PHE A 66 4.75 -2.54 -14.86
C PHE A 66 5.60 -3.77 -14.57
N LEU A 67 5.35 -4.89 -15.25
CA LEU A 67 6.16 -6.10 -15.10
C LEU A 67 7.62 -5.87 -15.54
N GLY A 68 7.84 -5.15 -16.63
CA GLY A 68 9.17 -4.73 -17.08
C GLY A 68 9.90 -3.91 -16.02
N SER A 69 9.22 -2.90 -15.45
CA SER A 69 9.75 -2.10 -14.35
C SER A 69 10.07 -2.95 -13.12
N LEU A 70 9.20 -3.90 -12.74
CA LEU A 70 9.44 -4.77 -11.60
C LEU A 70 10.65 -5.70 -11.83
N ASN A 71 10.86 -6.19 -13.06
CA ASN A 71 12.07 -6.93 -13.43
C ASN A 71 13.34 -6.07 -13.27
N GLU A 72 13.33 -4.82 -13.74
CA GLU A 72 14.44 -3.89 -13.56
C GLU A 72 14.72 -3.64 -12.06
N LEU A 73 13.67 -3.42 -11.27
CA LEU A 73 13.78 -3.20 -9.83
C LEU A 73 14.36 -4.42 -9.10
N LEU A 74 13.99 -5.64 -9.49
CA LEU A 74 14.53 -6.87 -8.87
C LEU A 74 16.03 -7.05 -9.11
N VAL A 75 16.56 -6.51 -10.21
CA VAL A 75 17.99 -6.51 -10.54
C VAL A 75 18.73 -5.41 -9.78
N GLU A 76 18.18 -4.20 -9.77
CA GLU A 76 18.87 -2.99 -9.28
C GLU A 76 18.76 -2.81 -7.76
N VAL A 77 17.65 -3.24 -7.14
CA VAL A 77 17.44 -3.06 -5.70
C VAL A 77 18.04 -4.23 -4.91
N PRO A 78 18.81 -3.95 -3.84
CA PRO A 78 19.41 -4.99 -2.99
C PRO A 78 18.41 -6.03 -2.48
N GLY A 79 18.88 -7.28 -2.36
CA GLY A 79 18.05 -8.44 -2.03
C GLY A 79 17.38 -8.42 -0.66
N ASN A 80 17.83 -7.57 0.26
CA ASN A 80 17.21 -7.38 1.56
C ASN A 80 15.97 -6.47 1.54
N VAL A 81 15.61 -5.91 0.37
CA VAL A 81 14.36 -5.17 0.18
C VAL A 81 13.39 -5.98 -0.68
N ARG A 82 12.17 -6.10 -0.16
CA ARG A 82 11.02 -6.76 -0.77
C ARG A 82 10.08 -5.71 -1.38
N PHE A 83 9.36 -6.09 -2.41
CA PHE A 83 8.33 -5.26 -3.04
C PHE A 83 6.95 -5.76 -2.63
N ALA A 84 6.09 -4.87 -2.17
CA ALA A 84 4.70 -5.16 -1.83
C ALA A 84 3.78 -4.46 -2.84
N VAL A 85 3.08 -5.21 -3.68
CA VAL A 85 2.12 -4.61 -4.63
C VAL A 85 0.80 -4.37 -3.90
N GLU A 86 0.34 -3.13 -3.91
CA GLU A 86 -0.80 -2.68 -3.11
C GLU A 86 -2.13 -2.75 -3.85
N ASN A 87 -3.19 -3.17 -3.14
CA ASN A 87 -4.53 -3.05 -3.67
C ASN A 87 -5.00 -1.60 -3.63
N THR A 88 -5.65 -1.14 -4.70
CA THR A 88 -6.17 0.23 -4.84
C THR A 88 -7.56 0.18 -5.45
N PRO A 89 -8.39 1.22 -5.31
CA PRO A 89 -9.75 1.28 -5.90
C PRO A 89 -9.72 1.55 -7.41
N LEU A 90 -8.73 0.98 -8.09
CA LEU A 90 -8.58 0.96 -9.53
C LEU A 90 -8.67 -0.49 -9.99
N PRO A 91 -9.14 -0.76 -11.22
CA PRO A 91 -9.16 -2.12 -11.76
C PRO A 91 -7.81 -2.84 -11.64
N SER A 92 -6.70 -2.09 -11.71
CA SER A 92 -5.32 -2.60 -11.63
C SER A 92 -4.81 -2.87 -10.23
N GLY A 93 -5.51 -2.38 -9.22
CA GLY A 93 -5.25 -2.65 -7.82
C GLY A 93 -6.23 -3.64 -7.21
N ARG A 94 -7.07 -4.33 -7.99
CA ARG A 94 -7.89 -5.39 -7.42
C ARG A 94 -7.03 -6.49 -6.80
N VAL A 95 -7.50 -7.07 -5.70
CA VAL A 95 -6.75 -8.09 -4.94
C VAL A 95 -6.32 -9.25 -5.83
N GLU A 96 -7.22 -9.78 -6.66
CA GLU A 96 -6.89 -10.85 -7.61
C GLU A 96 -5.74 -10.51 -8.58
N ILE A 97 -5.61 -9.23 -8.96
CA ILE A 97 -4.64 -8.75 -9.93
C ILE A 97 -3.28 -8.62 -9.27
N ILE A 98 -3.22 -8.00 -8.08
CA ILE A 98 -1.96 -7.85 -7.36
C ILE A 98 -1.43 -9.23 -6.93
N MET A 99 -2.31 -10.19 -6.67
CA MET A 99 -1.95 -11.58 -6.41
C MET A 99 -1.40 -12.26 -7.65
N ASP A 100 -2.05 -12.11 -8.81
CA ASP A 100 -1.54 -12.58 -10.09
C ASP A 100 -0.17 -11.96 -10.43
N ILE A 101 0.11 -10.70 -10.06
CA ILE A 101 1.45 -10.13 -10.15
C ILE A 101 2.40 -10.85 -9.21
N ALA A 102 2.10 -10.85 -7.90
CA ALA A 102 2.99 -11.40 -6.88
C ALA A 102 3.33 -12.88 -7.13
N ASP A 103 2.39 -13.65 -7.68
CA ASP A 103 2.58 -15.07 -7.96
C ASP A 103 3.58 -15.36 -9.08
N ARG A 104 3.85 -14.39 -9.96
CA ARG A 104 4.86 -14.52 -11.02
C ARG A 104 6.29 -14.35 -10.53
N TYR A 105 6.49 -13.90 -9.30
CA TYR A 105 7.81 -13.54 -8.77
C TYR A 105 8.18 -14.35 -7.53
N PRO A 106 9.49 -14.42 -7.20
CA PRO A 106 9.98 -15.07 -5.99
C PRO A 106 9.31 -14.52 -4.73
N ALA A 107 8.75 -15.40 -3.89
CA ALA A 107 8.00 -15.02 -2.69
C ALA A 107 8.85 -14.28 -1.64
N ASP A 108 10.16 -14.51 -1.66
CA ASP A 108 11.12 -13.81 -0.81
C ASP A 108 11.38 -12.37 -1.28
N ARG A 109 11.11 -12.04 -2.54
CA ARG A 109 11.31 -10.69 -3.11
C ARG A 109 10.03 -9.91 -3.36
N VAL A 110 8.91 -10.56 -3.68
CA VAL A 110 7.65 -9.88 -4.02
C VAL A 110 6.47 -10.49 -3.26
N GLY A 111 5.63 -9.63 -2.71
CA GLY A 111 4.37 -9.98 -2.06
C GLY A 111 3.30 -8.91 -2.25
N ALA A 112 2.24 -9.00 -1.46
CA ALA A 112 1.12 -8.06 -1.46
C ALA A 112 1.19 -7.11 -0.26
N CYS A 113 0.83 -5.85 -0.50
CA CYS A 113 0.38 -4.92 0.52
C CYS A 113 -1.15 -4.93 0.51
N LEU A 114 -1.77 -5.19 1.66
CA LEU A 114 -3.21 -5.05 1.81
C LEU A 114 -3.53 -3.71 2.48
N ASP A 115 -4.11 -2.79 1.73
CA ASP A 115 -4.80 -1.63 2.24
C ASP A 115 -6.24 -2.01 2.64
N LEU A 116 -6.51 -1.88 3.94
CA LEU A 116 -7.80 -2.22 4.53
C LEU A 116 -8.90 -1.21 4.18
N GLY A 117 -8.54 0.07 4.00
CA GLY A 117 -9.45 1.13 3.59
C GLY A 117 -9.97 0.88 2.17
N HIS A 118 -9.06 0.65 1.22
CA HIS A 118 -9.41 0.27 -0.14
C HIS A 118 -10.25 -1.01 -0.17
N ALA A 119 -9.89 -2.02 0.63
CA ALA A 119 -10.67 -3.26 0.70
C ALA A 119 -12.09 -3.05 1.25
N ASN A 120 -12.31 -2.04 2.10
CA ASN A 120 -13.64 -1.71 2.62
C ASN A 120 -14.54 -1.02 1.60
N ILE A 121 -13.95 -0.31 0.63
CA ILE A 121 -14.66 0.35 -0.48
C ILE A 121 -15.03 -0.67 -1.58
N GLU A 122 -14.21 -1.71 -1.74
CA GLU A 122 -14.34 -2.74 -2.76
C GLU A 122 -15.15 -3.96 -2.24
N ASP A 123 -14.65 -5.19 -2.45
CA ASP A 123 -15.36 -6.45 -2.15
C ASP A 123 -15.37 -6.85 -0.64
N GLY A 124 -14.87 -5.98 0.24
CA GLY A 124 -14.86 -6.17 1.69
C GLY A 124 -13.56 -6.75 2.26
N VAL A 125 -13.20 -6.22 3.44
CA VAL A 125 -11.91 -6.49 4.12
C VAL A 125 -11.68 -7.97 4.42
N ARG A 126 -12.70 -8.69 4.91
CA ARG A 126 -12.57 -10.10 5.30
C ARG A 126 -12.21 -10.99 4.10
N LYS A 127 -12.75 -10.67 2.91
CA LYS A 127 -12.44 -11.39 1.67
C LYS A 127 -11.00 -11.10 1.25
N ALA A 128 -10.63 -9.82 1.24
CA ALA A 128 -9.30 -9.37 0.85
C ALA A 128 -8.17 -9.97 1.73
N ILE A 129 -8.37 -10.08 3.05
CA ILE A 129 -7.42 -10.76 3.95
C ILE A 129 -7.21 -12.22 3.53
N ARG A 130 -8.28 -12.97 3.26
CA ARG A 130 -8.17 -14.38 2.85
C ARG A 130 -7.50 -14.54 1.50
N GLU A 131 -7.85 -13.71 0.53
CA GLU A 131 -7.32 -13.78 -0.84
C GLU A 131 -5.83 -13.39 -0.89
N SER A 132 -5.41 -12.42 -0.08
CA SER A 132 -4.01 -11.96 -0.03
C SER A 132 -3.10 -12.83 0.85
N ALA A 133 -3.66 -13.65 1.74
CA ALA A 133 -2.91 -14.41 2.75
C ALA A 133 -1.65 -15.14 2.24
N PRO A 134 -1.64 -15.82 1.08
CA PRO A 134 -0.45 -16.53 0.60
C PRO A 134 0.76 -15.65 0.29
N ARG A 135 0.53 -14.35 0.03
CA ARG A 135 1.57 -13.39 -0.38
C ARG A 135 1.59 -12.14 0.49
N LEU A 136 0.79 -12.05 1.54
CA LEU A 136 0.65 -10.84 2.35
C LEU A 136 1.92 -10.56 3.16
N ILE A 137 2.52 -9.39 2.96
CA ILE A 137 3.78 -8.99 3.61
C ILE A 137 3.73 -7.61 4.26
N HIS A 138 2.69 -6.83 3.99
CA HIS A 138 2.49 -5.49 4.53
C HIS A 138 0.99 -5.19 4.62
N VAL A 139 0.61 -4.41 5.63
CA VAL A 139 -0.77 -3.91 5.78
C VAL A 139 -0.72 -2.40 5.92
N HIS A 140 -1.54 -1.70 5.12
CA HIS A 140 -1.92 -0.31 5.37
C HIS A 140 -3.26 -0.30 6.08
N ALA A 141 -3.32 0.46 7.18
CA ALA A 141 -4.43 0.51 8.09
C ALA A 141 -4.96 1.93 8.20
N ALA A 142 -6.12 2.13 7.63
CA ALA A 142 -6.92 3.31 7.83
C ALA A 142 -8.40 2.90 7.83
N ASP A 143 -9.23 3.68 8.49
CA ASP A 143 -10.67 3.46 8.50
C ASP A 143 -11.37 4.39 7.51
N ASN A 144 -12.55 3.99 7.05
CA ASN A 144 -13.42 4.81 6.23
C ASN A 144 -14.86 4.34 6.34
N HIS A 145 -15.79 5.07 5.75
CA HIS A 145 -17.21 4.72 5.80
C HIS A 145 -17.66 3.72 4.71
N GLY A 146 -16.74 3.21 3.89
CA GLY A 146 -17.00 2.29 2.77
C GLY A 146 -17.37 2.97 1.45
N GLU A 147 -17.45 4.30 1.42
CA GLU A 147 -17.81 5.07 0.22
C GLU A 147 -16.60 5.67 -0.51
N ARG A 148 -15.60 6.08 0.27
CA ARG A 148 -14.39 6.74 -0.22
C ARG A 148 -13.24 6.47 0.72
N ASP A 149 -12.04 6.78 0.25
CA ASP A 149 -10.83 6.55 1.00
C ASP A 149 -10.54 7.71 1.97
N ASP A 150 -11.22 7.68 3.13
CA ASP A 150 -11.21 8.75 4.14
C ASP A 150 -9.90 8.81 4.97
N HIS A 151 -9.10 7.74 5.00
CA HIS A 151 -7.91 7.61 5.86
C HIS A 151 -8.11 8.04 7.33
N LEU A 152 -9.19 7.57 7.96
CA LEU A 152 -9.50 7.87 9.35
C LEU A 152 -8.68 6.98 10.31
N VAL A 153 -8.60 7.42 11.57
CA VAL A 153 -8.09 6.58 12.66
C VAL A 153 -8.93 5.29 12.77
N PRO A 154 -8.30 4.11 12.92
CA PRO A 154 -9.00 2.85 13.19
C PRO A 154 -10.11 2.99 14.24
N GLY A 155 -11.32 2.53 13.92
CA GLY A 155 -12.51 2.59 14.77
C GLY A 155 -13.38 3.84 14.56
N ARG A 156 -12.99 4.76 13.67
CA ARG A 156 -13.77 5.95 13.32
C ARG A 156 -14.70 5.76 12.12
N GLY A 157 -14.52 4.69 11.36
CA GLY A 157 -15.30 4.36 10.18
C GLY A 157 -16.19 3.14 10.39
N SER A 158 -16.35 2.35 9.33
CA SER A 158 -17.21 1.17 9.28
C SER A 158 -16.44 -0.15 9.22
N ILE A 159 -15.10 -0.13 9.19
CA ILE A 159 -14.31 -1.36 9.17
C ILE A 159 -14.53 -2.15 10.45
N ALA A 160 -14.85 -3.44 10.31
CA ALA A 160 -15.00 -4.38 11.41
C ALA A 160 -13.64 -4.80 12.00
N TRP A 161 -12.95 -3.91 12.71
CA TRP A 161 -11.57 -4.11 13.19
C TRP A 161 -11.35 -5.38 14.02
N ASN A 162 -12.33 -5.81 14.83
CA ASN A 162 -12.25 -7.08 15.55
C ASN A 162 -12.08 -8.27 14.58
N GLU A 163 -12.78 -8.25 13.45
CA GLU A 163 -12.67 -9.27 12.40
C GLU A 163 -11.36 -9.15 11.63
N VAL A 164 -10.87 -7.92 11.40
CA VAL A 164 -9.56 -7.67 10.80
C VAL A 164 -8.46 -8.35 11.61
N PHE A 165 -8.37 -8.05 12.91
CA PHE A 165 -7.36 -8.64 13.77
C PHE A 165 -7.54 -10.15 13.94
N ALA A 166 -8.78 -10.64 13.98
CA ALA A 166 -9.04 -12.08 13.98
C ALA A 166 -8.50 -12.75 12.70
N GLY A 167 -8.78 -12.18 11.53
CA GLY A 167 -8.32 -12.70 10.24
C GLY A 167 -6.80 -12.64 10.09
N LEU A 168 -6.17 -11.52 10.46
CA LEU A 168 -4.70 -11.40 10.43
C LEU A 168 -4.01 -12.40 11.36
N ARG A 169 -4.58 -12.67 12.54
CA ARG A 169 -4.10 -13.72 13.46
C ARG A 169 -4.29 -15.12 12.89
N GLU A 170 -5.44 -15.39 12.27
CA GLU A 170 -5.76 -16.68 11.65
C GLU A 170 -4.75 -17.05 10.56
N ILE A 171 -4.35 -16.09 9.74
CA ILE A 171 -3.35 -16.30 8.69
C ILE A 171 -1.90 -16.20 9.20
N GLY A 172 -1.71 -15.91 10.49
CA GLY A 172 -0.40 -15.76 11.12
C GLY A 172 0.44 -14.61 10.54
N PHE A 173 -0.19 -13.50 10.15
CA PHE A 173 0.50 -12.38 9.51
C PHE A 173 1.59 -11.80 10.44
N PRO A 174 2.89 -11.87 10.05
CA PRO A 174 3.99 -11.41 10.88
C PRO A 174 4.54 -10.04 10.43
N GLY A 175 3.95 -9.46 9.38
CA GLY A 175 4.49 -8.29 8.70
C GLY A 175 4.13 -6.97 9.39
N PRO A 176 4.66 -5.85 8.89
CA PRO A 176 4.34 -4.53 9.41
C PRO A 176 2.87 -4.20 9.19
N PHE A 177 2.29 -3.55 10.20
CA PHE A 177 0.96 -2.96 10.18
C PHE A 177 1.13 -1.45 10.31
N THR A 178 0.97 -0.74 9.19
CA THR A 178 1.26 0.70 9.08
C THR A 178 -0.04 1.48 9.08
N VAL A 179 -0.18 2.45 10.00
CA VAL A 179 -1.36 3.32 10.03
C VAL A 179 -1.17 4.48 9.05
N GLU A 180 -2.13 4.69 8.16
CA GLU A 180 -2.12 5.79 7.18
C GLU A 180 -3.26 6.76 7.44
N LEU A 181 -2.94 8.03 7.72
CA LEU A 181 -3.93 9.03 8.07
C LEU A 181 -3.87 10.23 7.14
N ARG A 182 -5.02 10.90 6.97
CA ARG A 182 -5.11 12.11 6.17
C ARG A 182 -5.82 13.22 6.91
N ASP A 183 -5.20 14.40 6.89
CA ASP A 183 -5.85 15.65 7.27
C ASP A 183 -6.29 16.41 6.01
N TYR A 184 -7.61 16.52 5.81
CA TYR A 184 -8.18 17.24 4.68
C TYR A 184 -8.17 18.76 4.86
N THR A 185 -7.96 19.26 6.08
CA THR A 185 -7.95 20.71 6.36
C THR A 185 -6.64 21.36 5.95
N ARG A 186 -5.60 20.57 5.64
CA ARG A 186 -4.26 21.05 5.30
C ARG A 186 -3.67 21.97 6.38
N GLY A 187 -4.12 21.80 7.63
CA GLY A 187 -3.71 22.62 8.77
C GLY A 187 -4.52 23.91 8.97
N ASP A 188 -5.55 24.19 8.17
CA ASP A 188 -6.40 25.38 8.35
C ASP A 188 -7.33 25.25 9.57
N ASP A 189 -7.85 24.06 9.83
CA ASP A 189 -8.71 23.73 10.99
C ASP A 189 -8.51 22.26 11.40
N PRO A 190 -7.28 21.89 11.81
CA PRO A 190 -6.96 20.49 12.03
C PRO A 190 -7.74 19.95 13.23
N ARG A 191 -8.27 18.73 13.07
CA ARG A 191 -8.94 18.01 14.16
C ARG A 191 -8.05 17.84 15.40
N TYR A 192 -6.76 17.67 15.16
CA TYR A 192 -5.74 17.39 16.16
C TYR A 192 -4.86 18.62 16.38
N GLY A 193 -4.63 18.96 17.64
CA GLY A 193 -3.74 20.07 18.00
C GLY A 193 -2.26 19.68 17.94
N SER A 194 -1.94 18.39 17.97
CA SER A 194 -0.57 17.87 18.00
C SER A 194 -0.44 16.47 17.38
N PHE A 195 0.79 16.09 17.03
CA PHE A 195 1.09 14.74 16.55
C PHE A 195 0.93 13.70 17.66
N GLU A 196 1.22 14.07 18.92
CA GLU A 196 1.06 13.24 20.10
C GLU A 196 -0.40 12.84 20.33
N GLU A 197 -1.35 13.74 20.06
CA GLU A 197 -2.79 13.42 20.12
C GLU A 197 -3.18 12.37 19.08
N ILE A 198 -2.68 12.51 17.84
CA ILE A 198 -2.90 11.54 16.76
C ILE A 198 -2.37 10.16 17.16
N LEU A 199 -1.11 10.12 17.64
CA LEU A 199 -0.48 8.88 18.08
C LEU A 199 -1.21 8.24 19.26
N SER A 200 -1.62 9.03 20.24
CA SER A 200 -2.35 8.56 21.42
C SER A 200 -3.68 7.91 21.03
N GLU A 201 -4.42 8.56 20.13
CA GLU A 201 -5.69 8.01 19.65
C GLU A 201 -5.49 6.72 18.85
N CYS A 202 -4.54 6.70 17.92
CA CYS A 202 -4.23 5.49 17.13
C CYS A 202 -3.81 4.32 18.03
N CYS A 203 -2.90 4.56 18.98
CA CYS A 203 -2.47 3.54 19.92
C CYS A 203 -3.64 3.00 20.76
N SER A 204 -4.52 3.89 21.22
CA SER A 204 -5.67 3.51 22.03
C SER A 204 -6.67 2.67 21.23
N ALA A 205 -6.97 3.09 20.01
CA ALA A 205 -7.83 2.35 19.09
C ALA A 205 -7.26 0.97 18.76
N LEU A 206 -5.99 0.88 18.39
CA LEU A 206 -5.35 -0.39 18.06
C LEU A 206 -5.29 -1.34 19.26
N LYS A 207 -5.00 -0.84 20.48
CA LYS A 207 -5.05 -1.65 21.70
C LYS A 207 -6.43 -2.24 21.97
N GLN A 208 -7.49 -1.48 21.70
CA GLN A 208 -8.86 -1.94 21.86
C GLN A 208 -9.16 -3.17 20.97
N PHE A 209 -8.63 -3.21 19.74
CA PHE A 209 -8.95 -4.26 18.78
C PHE A 209 -7.93 -5.42 18.74
N ALA A 210 -6.64 -5.12 18.93
CA ALA A 210 -5.58 -6.12 18.94
C ALA A 210 -5.61 -7.00 20.20
N GLY A 211 -6.12 -6.46 21.32
CA GLY A 211 -6.05 -7.06 22.65
C GLY A 211 -4.75 -6.73 23.37
N GLU A 212 -4.70 -6.91 24.69
CA GLU A 212 -3.47 -6.76 25.47
C GLU A 212 -2.52 -7.93 25.17
N GLY A 213 -1.39 -7.65 24.52
CA GLY A 213 -0.29 -8.60 24.38
C GLY A 213 -0.10 -9.20 22.99
N ARG A 214 0.32 -8.37 22.03
CA ARG A 214 1.31 -8.71 21.00
C ARG A 214 1.73 -7.47 20.24
#